data_AF-A0A1N5TYS9-F1
#
_entry.id   AF-A0A1N5TYS9-F1
#
_cell.length_a   1.000
_cell.length_b   1.000
_cell.length_c   1.000
_cell.angle_alpha   90.00
_cell.angle_beta   90.00
_cell.angle_gamma   90.00
#
_symmetry.space_group_name_H-M   'P 1'
#
loop_
_entity.id
_entity.type
_entity.pdbx_description
1 polymer ?
#
loop_
_entity_poly.entity_id
_entity_poly.type
_entity_poly.pdbx_seq_one_letter_code
_entity_poly.pdbx_strand_id
1 'polypeptide(L)'
;MTPTNHQKHQAGRHLAVAHAMLHGYSAEIVGSHRYVEVNGLSAVVMLAGMGAWQIADVTDFISSGQERYILVDVTDAMTALYLVPGDELRKGVRERHESFLERVGGTRPRNPQSRHAAIEPAHVAQWRDHWSLFER
;
A
#
# COMPACT_ATOMS: atom_id res chain seq x y z
N MET A 1 2.49 21.52 14.10
CA MET A 1 1.28 21.31 13.25
C MET A 1 1.31 19.87 12.78
N THR A 2 0.21 19.13 12.90
CA THR A 2 0.14 17.73 12.45
C THR A 2 -0.09 17.68 10.94
N PRO A 3 0.70 16.92 10.16
CA PRO A 3 0.52 16.86 8.70
C PRO A 3 -0.81 16.23 8.32
N THR A 4 -1.46 16.79 7.31
CA THR A 4 -2.73 16.30 6.75
C THR A 4 -2.54 14.97 6.01
N ASN A 5 -3.61 14.22 5.79
CA ASN A 5 -3.56 13.01 4.97
C ASN A 5 -3.09 13.31 3.55
N HIS A 6 -3.48 14.45 2.98
CA HIS A 6 -3.00 14.88 1.67
C HIS A 6 -1.48 15.06 1.67
N GLN A 7 -0.92 15.78 2.65
CA GLN A 7 0.53 15.97 2.77
C GLN A 7 1.27 14.64 2.94
N LYS A 8 0.72 13.72 3.73
CA LYS A 8 1.27 12.35 3.89
C LYS A 8 1.27 11.59 2.57
N HIS A 9 0.18 11.62 1.81
CA HIS A 9 0.12 10.96 0.50
C HIS A 9 1.11 11.56 -0.50
N GLN A 10 1.28 12.88 -0.52
CA GLN A 10 2.29 13.51 -1.36
C GLN A 10 3.70 13.08 -0.97
N ALA A 11 4.03 13.08 0.33
CA ALA A 11 5.32 12.61 0.81
C ALA A 11 5.62 11.17 0.35
N GLY A 12 4.64 10.26 0.48
CA GLY A 12 4.78 8.90 -0.01
C GLY A 12 5.08 8.81 -1.51
N ARG A 13 4.39 9.61 -2.34
CA ARG A 13 4.63 9.64 -3.80
C ARG A 13 6.03 10.13 -4.14
N HIS A 14 6.49 11.20 -3.48
CA HIS A 14 7.84 11.71 -3.67
C HIS A 14 8.91 10.69 -3.27
N LEU A 15 8.71 9.96 -2.17
CA LEU A 15 9.61 8.88 -1.75
C LEU A 15 9.61 7.73 -2.77
N ALA A 16 8.44 7.31 -3.26
CA ALA A 16 8.33 6.27 -4.27
C ALA A 16 9.09 6.63 -5.56
N VAL A 17 8.89 7.86 -6.07
CA VAL A 17 9.58 8.35 -7.27
C VAL A 17 11.09 8.48 -7.05
N ALA A 18 11.51 9.05 -5.91
CA ALA A 18 12.93 9.19 -5.61
C ALA A 18 13.63 7.83 -5.52
N HIS A 19 13.03 6.86 -4.83
CA HIS A 19 13.60 5.52 -4.76
C HIS A 19 13.61 4.83 -6.14
N ALA A 20 12.55 4.94 -6.93
CA ALA A 20 12.53 4.38 -8.29
C ALA A 20 13.71 4.89 -9.13
N MET A 21 13.96 6.21 -9.10
CA MET A 21 15.09 6.83 -9.79
C MET A 21 16.44 6.34 -9.27
N LEU A 22 16.60 6.20 -7.95
CA LEU A 22 17.83 5.67 -7.35
C LEU A 22 18.11 4.21 -7.73
N HIS A 23 17.06 3.45 -8.04
CA HIS A 23 17.16 2.09 -8.56
C HIS A 23 17.30 2.03 -10.09
N GLY A 24 17.39 3.17 -10.79
CA GLY A 24 17.62 3.23 -12.24
C GLY A 24 16.37 3.20 -13.10
N TYR A 25 15.18 3.35 -12.52
CA TYR A 25 13.91 3.38 -13.24
C TYR A 25 13.52 4.82 -13.59
N SER A 26 12.89 5.03 -14.75
CA SER A 26 12.20 6.29 -15.03
C SER A 26 10.95 6.37 -14.16
N ALA A 27 10.70 7.49 -13.50
CA ALA A 27 9.53 7.62 -12.63
C ALA A 27 8.99 9.04 -12.57
N GLU A 28 7.67 9.17 -12.44
CA GLU A 28 7.01 10.46 -12.29
C GLU A 28 5.72 10.39 -11.47
N ILE A 29 5.33 11.55 -10.95
CA ILE A 29 4.12 11.75 -10.17
C ILE A 29 2.98 12.05 -11.15
N VAL A 30 2.05 11.11 -11.32
CA VAL A 30 0.91 11.27 -12.25
C VAL A 30 -0.44 11.28 -11.54
N GLY A 31 -1.45 11.84 -12.21
CA GLY A 31 -2.85 11.76 -11.77
C GLY A 31 -3.11 12.37 -10.39
N SER A 32 -4.28 12.02 -9.82
CA SER A 32 -4.74 12.59 -8.56
C SER A 32 -4.36 11.75 -7.34
N HIS A 33 -3.92 12.46 -6.29
CA HIS A 33 -3.77 12.06 -4.88
C HIS A 33 -2.89 10.85 -4.50
N ARG A 34 -2.71 9.80 -5.32
CA ARG A 34 -1.94 8.59 -4.92
C ARG A 34 -1.16 7.89 -6.04
N TYR A 35 -1.24 8.34 -7.28
CA TYR A 35 -0.63 7.63 -8.40
C TYR A 35 0.78 8.12 -8.70
N VAL A 36 1.60 7.18 -9.17
CA VAL A 36 2.90 7.40 -9.81
C VAL A 36 3.01 6.48 -11.01
N GLU A 37 3.87 6.81 -11.94
CA GLU A 37 4.29 5.92 -13.02
C GLU A 37 5.78 5.59 -12.86
N VAL A 38 6.13 4.33 -13.08
CA VAL A 38 7.51 3.85 -13.10
C VAL A 38 7.69 3.02 -14.37
N ASN A 39 8.63 3.41 -15.24
CA ASN A 39 8.80 2.86 -16.59
C ASN A 39 7.51 2.82 -17.43
N GLY A 40 6.62 3.80 -17.24
CA GLY A 40 5.31 3.88 -17.91
C GLY A 40 4.26 2.92 -17.35
N LEU A 41 4.53 2.24 -16.24
CA LEU A 41 3.58 1.38 -15.53
C LEU A 41 3.03 2.12 -14.32
N SER A 42 1.71 2.24 -14.25
CA SER A 42 1.01 2.92 -13.15
C SER A 42 1.06 2.10 -11.85
N ALA A 43 1.21 2.80 -10.73
CA ALA A 43 1.12 2.22 -9.39
C ALA A 43 0.41 3.14 -8.41
N VAL A 44 -0.31 2.53 -7.47
CA VAL A 44 -0.90 3.23 -6.32
C VAL A 44 0.11 3.27 -5.18
N VAL A 45 0.34 4.47 -4.63
CA VAL A 45 1.20 4.68 -3.48
C VAL A 45 0.38 4.72 -2.19
N MET A 46 0.80 3.96 -1.19
CA MET A 46 0.27 4.01 0.18
C MET A 46 1.41 4.31 1.15
N LEU A 47 1.18 5.19 2.12
CA LEU A 47 2.17 5.55 3.15
C LEU A 47 1.74 5.03 4.53
N ALA A 48 2.63 4.32 5.22
CA ALA A 48 2.51 3.94 6.61
C ALA A 48 3.39 4.88 7.45
N GLY A 49 2.77 5.69 8.31
CA GLY A 49 3.48 6.53 9.28
C GLY A 49 3.36 6.05 10.73
N MET A 50 2.64 4.95 10.98
CA MET A 50 2.35 4.41 12.31
C MET A 50 2.28 2.86 12.30
N GLY A 51 3.23 2.21 11.64
CA GLY A 51 3.48 0.76 11.69
C GLY A 51 2.63 -0.08 10.73
N ALA A 52 1.65 0.51 10.06
CA ALA A 52 0.80 -0.21 9.12
C ALA A 52 0.13 0.71 8.09
N TRP A 53 -0.14 0.18 6.90
CA TRP A 53 -1.00 0.82 5.91
C TRP A 53 -2.47 0.54 6.24
N GLN A 54 -3.25 1.61 6.35
CA GLN A 54 -4.67 1.51 6.70
C GLN A 54 -5.54 1.41 5.45
N ILE A 55 -6.47 0.45 5.46
CA ILE A 55 -7.52 0.27 4.47
C ILE A 55 -8.83 0.66 5.15
N ALA A 56 -9.50 1.69 4.61
CA ALA A 56 -10.78 2.15 5.17
C ALA A 56 -11.94 1.21 4.81
N ASP A 57 -11.95 0.69 3.57
CA ASP A 57 -12.97 -0.27 3.14
C ASP A 57 -12.29 -1.43 2.39
N VAL A 58 -12.32 -2.60 3.03
CA VAL A 58 -11.77 -3.85 2.48
C VAL A 58 -12.51 -4.31 1.23
N THR A 59 -13.83 -4.10 1.14
CA THR A 59 -14.62 -4.48 -0.04
C THR A 59 -14.21 -3.64 -1.25
N ASP A 60 -14.05 -2.33 -1.06
CA ASP A 60 -13.57 -1.43 -2.12
C ASP A 60 -12.13 -1.75 -2.52
N PHE A 61 -11.26 -2.04 -1.54
CA PHE A 61 -9.87 -2.40 -1.81
C PHE A 61 -9.75 -3.69 -2.62
N ILE A 62 -10.48 -4.73 -2.23
CA ILE A 62 -10.47 -6.05 -2.88
C ILE A 62 -11.12 -6.02 -4.27
N SER A 63 -12.06 -5.12 -4.51
CA SER A 63 -12.67 -4.94 -5.83
C SER A 63 -11.87 -4.01 -6.75
N SER A 64 -10.83 -3.36 -6.24
CA SER A 64 -9.99 -2.47 -7.06
C SER A 64 -9.28 -3.22 -8.19
N GLY A 65 -9.27 -2.65 -9.39
CA GLY A 65 -8.54 -3.18 -10.56
C GLY A 65 -7.08 -2.72 -10.65
N GLN A 66 -6.49 -2.28 -9.55
CA GLN A 66 -5.14 -1.68 -9.55
C GLN A 66 -4.07 -2.77 -9.73
N GLU A 67 -3.18 -2.62 -10.70
CA GLU A 67 -2.20 -3.67 -11.02
C GLU A 67 -0.99 -3.70 -10.09
N ARG A 68 -0.59 -2.55 -9.54
CA ARG A 68 0.66 -2.42 -8.76
C ARG A 68 0.47 -1.47 -7.59
N TYR A 69 1.12 -1.81 -6.48
CA TYR A 69 1.17 -1.00 -5.29
C TYR A 69 2.61 -0.76 -4.86
N ILE A 70 2.90 0.49 -4.48
CA ILE A 70 4.14 0.85 -3.78
C ILE A 70 3.73 1.23 -2.36
N LEU A 71 4.06 0.35 -1.41
CA LEU A 71 3.81 0.55 0.00
C LEU A 71 5.07 1.17 0.63
N VAL A 72 4.97 2.43 1.00
CA VAL A 72 6.06 3.20 1.61
C VAL A 72 5.89 3.16 3.11
N ASP A 73 6.91 2.69 3.82
CA ASP A 73 7.00 2.70 5.28
C ASP A 73 8.02 3.74 5.73
N VAL A 74 7.61 4.65 6.62
CA VAL A 74 8.43 5.72 7.20
C VAL A 74 8.42 5.69 8.72
N THR A 75 8.13 4.54 9.33
CA THR A 75 7.98 4.44 10.79
C THR A 75 9.30 4.42 11.52
N ASP A 76 10.31 3.82 10.90
CA ASP A 76 11.66 3.72 11.43
C ASP A 76 12.56 4.82 10.82
N ALA A 77 13.80 4.89 11.31
CA ALA A 77 14.79 5.85 10.81
C ALA A 77 15.12 5.67 9.32
N MET A 78 14.81 4.50 8.75
CA MET A 78 15.02 4.17 7.35
C MET A 78 13.70 3.93 6.66
N THR A 79 13.52 4.56 5.49
CA THR A 79 12.37 4.31 4.62
C THR A 79 12.48 2.92 4.01
N ALA A 80 11.41 2.13 4.08
CA ALA A 80 11.31 0.83 3.40
C ALA A 80 10.19 0.86 2.37
N LEU A 81 10.42 0.25 1.20
CA LEU A 81 9.42 0.15 0.13
C LEU A 81 9.11 -1.32 -0.15
N TYR A 82 7.82 -1.60 -0.31
CA TYR A 82 7.33 -2.92 -0.71
C TYR A 82 6.53 -2.76 -2.00
N LEU A 83 6.98 -3.42 -3.06
CA LEU A 83 6.41 -3.31 -4.40
C LEU A 83 5.63 -4.58 -4.69
N VAL A 84 4.31 -4.48 -4.63
CA VAL A 84 3.42 -5.64 -4.57
C VAL A 84 2.52 -5.70 -5.81
N PRO A 85 2.43 -6.86 -6.50
CA PRO A 85 1.38 -7.08 -7.49
C PRO A 85 0.00 -6.88 -6.86
N GLY A 86 -0.89 -6.22 -7.59
CA GLY A 86 -2.21 -5.85 -7.10
C GLY A 86 -3.05 -7.06 -6.69
N ASP A 87 -3.02 -8.12 -7.49
CA ASP A 87 -3.74 -9.36 -7.18
C ASP A 87 -3.23 -10.03 -5.91
N GLU A 88 -1.91 -10.09 -5.72
CA GLU A 88 -1.28 -10.65 -4.53
C GLU A 88 -1.63 -9.84 -3.27
N LEU A 89 -1.57 -8.51 -3.36
CA LEU A 89 -1.92 -7.65 -2.23
C LEU A 89 -3.39 -7.79 -1.85
N ARG A 90 -4.29 -7.77 -2.83
CA ARG A 90 -5.74 -7.94 -2.62
C ARG A 90 -6.07 -9.31 -2.06
N LYS A 91 -5.47 -10.38 -2.60
CA LYS A 91 -5.64 -11.75 -2.11
C LYS A 91 -5.22 -11.86 -0.65
N GLY A 92 -4.03 -11.37 -0.29
CA GLY A 92 -3.56 -11.41 1.09
C GLY A 92 -4.44 -10.59 2.05
N VAL A 93 -4.96 -9.44 1.61
CA VAL A 93 -5.93 -8.65 2.42
C VAL A 93 -7.24 -9.41 2.61
N ARG A 94 -7.77 -10.05 1.55
CA ARG A 94 -8.98 -10.87 1.60
C ARG A 94 -8.84 -11.99 2.61
N GLU A 95 -7.81 -12.82 2.46
CA GLU A 95 -7.57 -13.99 3.30
C GLU A 95 -7.47 -13.59 4.78
N ARG A 96 -6.67 -12.57 5.11
CA ARG A 96 -6.55 -12.08 6.50
C ARG A 96 -7.84 -11.52 7.05
N HIS A 97 -8.65 -10.85 6.21
CA HIS A 97 -9.94 -10.31 6.63
C HIS A 97 -10.94 -11.43 6.93
N GLU A 98 -11.03 -12.43 6.05
CA GLU A 98 -11.89 -13.60 6.21
C GLU A 98 -11.50 -14.41 7.46
N SER A 99 -10.21 -14.75 7.62
CA SER A 99 -9.72 -15.45 8.83
C SER A 99 -9.99 -14.66 10.11
N PHE A 100 -9.90 -13.32 10.06
CA PHE A 100 -10.26 -12.49 11.20
C PHE A 100 -11.76 -12.61 11.53
N LEU A 101 -12.64 -12.53 10.53
CA LEU A 101 -14.09 -12.64 10.73
C LEU A 101 -14.48 -14.00 11.26
N GLU A 102 -13.92 -15.09 10.72
CA GLU A 102 -14.14 -16.45 11.23
C GLU A 102 -13.81 -16.56 12.72
N ARG A 103 -12.65 -16.03 13.13
CA ARG A 103 -12.19 -16.05 14.53
C ARG A 103 -13.11 -15.30 15.49
N VAL A 104 -13.84 -14.29 15.02
CA VAL A 104 -14.72 -13.46 15.86
C VAL A 104 -16.21 -13.78 15.70
N GLY A 105 -16.55 -14.89 15.02
CA GLY A 105 -17.95 -15.34 14.85
C GLY A 105 -18.70 -14.64 13.70
N GLY A 106 -17.98 -14.24 12.65
CA GLY A 106 -18.52 -13.67 11.41
C GLY A 106 -18.80 -12.17 11.45
N THR A 107 -18.80 -11.54 12.63
CA THR A 107 -19.04 -10.09 12.79
C THR A 107 -18.08 -9.47 13.79
N ARG A 108 -17.59 -8.26 13.51
CA ARG A 108 -16.71 -7.52 14.43
C ARG A 108 -17.41 -7.27 15.78
N PRO A 109 -16.84 -7.70 16.92
CA PRO A 109 -17.52 -7.61 18.23
C PRO A 109 -17.83 -6.19 18.71
N ARG A 110 -17.00 -5.19 18.36
CA ARG A 110 -17.16 -3.79 18.83
C ARG A 110 -17.78 -2.86 17.81
N ASN A 111 -17.50 -3.08 16.53
CA ASN A 111 -18.05 -2.26 15.44
C ASN A 111 -18.37 -3.17 14.25
N PRO A 112 -19.57 -3.78 14.25
CA PRO A 112 -20.03 -4.70 13.21
C PRO A 112 -19.93 -4.13 11.78
N GLN A 113 -20.09 -2.81 11.63
CA GLN A 113 -20.10 -2.15 10.33
C GLN A 113 -18.70 -1.75 9.83
N SER A 114 -17.68 -1.84 10.67
CA SER A 114 -16.33 -1.43 10.27
C SER A 114 -15.73 -2.39 9.26
N ARG A 115 -15.40 -1.84 8.08
CA ARG A 115 -14.68 -2.53 7.01
C ARG A 115 -13.20 -2.21 6.98
N HIS A 116 -12.67 -1.69 8.09
CA HIS A 116 -11.26 -1.32 8.17
C HIS A 116 -10.38 -2.56 8.20
N ALA A 117 -9.21 -2.48 7.59
CA ALA A 117 -8.13 -3.44 7.76
C ALA A 117 -6.77 -2.73 7.77
N ALA A 118 -5.75 -3.48 8.19
CA ALA A 118 -4.37 -3.02 8.18
C ALA A 118 -3.51 -4.00 7.37
N ILE A 119 -2.56 -3.46 6.62
CA ILE A 119 -1.43 -4.22 6.09
C ILE A 119 -0.25 -3.89 6.99
N GLU A 120 0.34 -4.91 7.62
CA GLU A 120 1.55 -4.79 8.42
C GLU A 120 2.76 -5.14 7.55
N PRO A 121 3.96 -4.60 7.84
CA PRO A 121 5.17 -4.91 7.08
C PRO A 121 5.45 -6.40 6.93
N ALA A 122 5.15 -7.20 7.97
CA ALA A 122 5.30 -8.66 7.94
C ALA A 122 4.46 -9.33 6.85
N HIS A 123 3.30 -8.77 6.49
CA HIS A 123 2.42 -9.32 5.45
C HIS A 123 2.98 -9.15 4.04
N VAL A 124 3.90 -8.22 3.85
CA VAL A 124 4.45 -7.85 2.53
C VAL A 124 5.97 -7.95 2.48
N ALA A 125 6.60 -8.52 3.51
CA ALA A 125 8.06 -8.56 3.66
C ALA A 125 8.79 -9.16 2.45
N GLN A 126 8.20 -10.18 1.82
CA GLN A 126 8.75 -10.82 0.61
C GLN A 126 8.80 -9.90 -0.64
N TRP A 127 8.08 -8.78 -0.61
CA TRP A 127 7.99 -7.81 -1.71
C TRP A 127 8.88 -6.58 -1.49
N ARG A 128 9.72 -6.61 -0.44
CA ARG A 128 10.63 -5.51 -0.13
C ARG A 128 11.59 -5.28 -1.29
N ASP A 129 11.70 -4.03 -1.73
CA ASP A 129 12.57 -3.58 -2.82
C ASP A 129 12.42 -4.40 -4.13
N HIS A 130 11.25 -4.98 -4.38
CA HIS A 130 10.96 -5.82 -5.55
C HIS A 130 10.71 -4.97 -6.83
N TRP A 131 11.71 -4.19 -7.22
CA TRP A 131 11.63 -3.25 -8.34
C TRP A 131 11.46 -3.90 -9.72
N SER A 132 11.81 -5.18 -9.87
CA SER A 132 11.56 -5.92 -11.11
C SER A 132 10.07 -6.03 -11.48
N LEU A 133 9.15 -5.71 -10.56
CA LEU A 133 7.73 -5.49 -10.87
C LEU A 133 7.49 -4.40 -11.94
N PHE A 134 8.48 -3.54 -12.18
CA PHE A 134 8.47 -2.44 -13.13
C PHE A 134 9.47 -2.61 -14.29
N GLU A 135 10.00 -3.82 -14.47
CA GLU A 135 10.75 -4.21 -15.66
C GLU A 135 9.78 -4.57 -16.79
N ARG A 136 10.19 -4.33 -18.04
CA ARG A 136 9.42 -4.67 -19.25
C ARG A 136 10.04 -5.87 -19.95
#